data_AF-R4KG64-F1
#
_entry.id   AF-R4KG64-F1
#
_cell.length_a   1.000
_cell.length_b   1.000
_cell.length_c   1.000
_cell.angle_alpha   90.00
_cell.angle_beta   90.00
_cell.angle_gamma   90.00
#
_symmetry.space_group_name_H-M   'P 1'
#
loop_
_entity.id
_entity.type
_entity.pdbx_description
1 polymer ?
#
loop_
_entity_poly.entity_id
_entity_poly.type
_entity_poly.pdbx_seq_one_letter_code
_entity_poly.pdbx_strand_id
1 'polypeptide(L)' 'MEQDKELSLEFSEHTQAMIDELSRKTGQPQEVVVETIIYDHLMHQVQFIEKQAAESGRTVQEILNQRFVELLEFMLKR' A
#
# COMPACT_ATOMS: atom_id res chain seq x y z
N MET A 1 5.26 -18.86 15.47
CA MET A 1 5.16 -17.56 16.16
C MET A 1 5.94 -16.60 15.29
N GLU A 2 5.30 -16.03 14.28
CA GLU A 2 5.94 -14.98 13.46
C GLU A 2 6.16 -13.80 14.39
N GLN A 3 7.41 -13.39 14.54
CA GLN A 3 7.73 -12.14 15.21
C GLN A 3 7.10 -11.04 14.35
N ASP A 4 6.08 -10.36 14.90
CA ASP A 4 5.60 -9.09 14.39
C ASP A 4 6.81 -8.16 14.31
N LYS A 5 7.41 -8.07 13.13
CA LYS A 5 8.42 -7.05 12.84
C LYS A 5 7.66 -5.74 12.75
N GLU A 6 7.62 -5.00 13.85
CA GLU A 6 7.20 -3.59 13.83
C GLU A 6 8.03 -2.87 12.78
N LEU A 7 7.39 -2.52 11.66
CA LEU A 7 7.98 -1.68 10.62
C LEU A 7 8.07 -0.27 11.19
N SER A 8 9.27 0.15 11.56
CA SER A 8 9.53 1.54 11.93
C SER A 8 9.49 2.40 10.66
N LEU A 9 8.41 3.15 10.48
CA LEU A 9 8.21 4.07 9.36
C LEU A 9 8.66 5.47 9.79
N GLU A 10 9.64 6.03 9.09
CA GLU A 10 10.07 7.41 9.26
C GLU A 10 9.35 8.30 8.23
N PHE A 11 8.60 9.30 8.73
CA PHE A 11 7.88 10.24 7.89
C PHE A 11 8.53 11.63 7.89
N SER A 12 8.37 12.36 6.78
CA SER A 12 8.75 13.78 6.74
C SER A 12 7.86 14.61 7.68
N GLU A 13 8.33 15.77 8.15
CA GLU A 13 7.54 16.67 9.02
C GLU A 13 6.18 17.04 8.41
N HIS A 14 6.14 17.27 7.09
CA HIS A 14 4.90 17.57 6.37
C HIS A 14 3.91 16.39 6.40
N THR A 15 4.41 15.17 6.16
CA THR A 15 3.60 13.95 6.21
C THR A 15 3.06 13.69 7.62
N GLN A 16 3.89 13.90 8.64
CA GLN A 16 3.48 13.75 10.04
C GLN A 16 2.36 14.75 10.40
N ALA A 17 2.46 16.01 9.98
CA ALA A 17 1.42 17.00 10.20
C ALA A 17 0.06 16.61 9.58
N MET A 18 0.08 15.97 8.41
CA MET A 18 -1.13 15.46 7.76
C MET A 18 -1.74 14.25 8.49
N ILE A 19 -0.89 13.33 8.98
CA ILE A 19 -1.32 12.18 9.81
C ILE A 19 -1.96 12.69 11.10
N ASP A 20 -1.35 13.66 11.77
CA ASP A 20 -1.86 14.29 13.00
C ASP A 20 -3.20 14.98 12.78
N GLU A 21 -3.38 15.65 11.63
CA GLU A 21 -4.66 16.27 11.27
C GLU A 21 -5.75 15.22 11.02
N LEU A 22 -5.43 14.16 10.28
CA LEU A 22 -6.37 13.10 9.96
C LEU A 22 -6.75 12.28 11.21
N SER A 23 -5.80 12.01 12.10
CA SER A 23 -6.02 11.41 13.42
C SER A 23 -7.01 12.25 14.25
N ARG A 24 -6.81 13.57 14.33
CA ARG A 24 -7.73 14.47 15.04
C ARG A 24 -9.13 14.51 14.44
N LYS A 25 -9.24 14.48 13.10
CA LYS A 25 -10.54 14.50 12.40
C LYS A 25 -11.33 13.21 12.57
N THR A 26 -10.66 12.07 12.58
CA THR A 26 -11.29 10.74 12.65
C THR A 26 -11.43 10.22 14.08
N GLY A 27 -10.71 10.81 15.04
CA GLY A 27 -10.62 10.32 16.41
C GLY A 27 -9.80 9.05 16.56
N GLN A 28 -9.12 8.62 15.50
CA GLN A 28 -8.30 7.41 15.49
C GLN A 28 -6.85 7.71 15.88
N PRO A 29 -6.14 6.77 16.54
CA PRO A 29 -4.70 6.88 16.74
C PRO A 29 -3.95 7.01 15.42
N GLN A 30 -2.80 7.69 15.43
CA GLN A 30 -1.98 7.90 14.24
C GLN A 30 -1.52 6.58 13.59
N GLU A 31 -1.21 5.58 14.41
CA GLU A 31 -0.85 4.22 13.97
C GLU A 31 -1.97 3.62 13.11
N VAL A 32 -3.23 3.69 13.60
CA VAL A 32 -4.41 3.20 12.88
C VAL A 32 -4.64 4.00 11.60
N VAL A 33 -4.37 5.30 11.60
CA VAL A 33 -4.45 6.12 10.38
C VAL A 33 -3.43 5.66 9.35
N VAL A 34 -2.18 5.42 9.76
CA VAL A 34 -1.12 4.93 8.87
C VAL A 34 -1.43 3.55 8.34
N GLU A 35 -1.88 2.62 9.18
CA GLU A 35 -2.31 1.28 8.78
C GLU A 35 -3.47 1.34 7.78
N THR A 36 -4.47 2.20 8.04
CA THR A 36 -5.61 2.41 7.15
C THR A 36 -5.15 2.95 5.80
N ILE A 37 -4.23 3.92 5.76
CA ILE A 37 -3.66 4.45 4.51
C ILE A 37 -2.94 3.34 3.72
N ILE A 38 -2.13 2.52 4.38
CA ILE A 38 -1.41 1.41 3.74
C ILE A 38 -2.41 0.39 3.21
N TYR A 39 -3.37 -0.01 4.03
CA TYR A 39 -4.41 -0.97 3.65
C TYR A 39 -5.24 -0.46 2.48
N ASP A 40 -5.76 0.77 2.56
CA ASP A 40 -6.56 1.38 1.49
C ASP A 40 -5.75 1.55 0.22
N HIS A 41 -4.46 1.90 0.31
CA HIS A 41 -3.58 1.97 -0.84
C HIS A 41 -3.42 0.61 -1.53
N LEU A 42 -3.17 -0.45 -0.75
CA LEU A 42 -3.07 -1.82 -1.27
C LEU A 42 -4.39 -2.31 -1.86
N MET A 43 -5.52 -2.02 -1.20
CA MET A 43 -6.86 -2.36 -1.70
C MET A 43 -7.24 -1.59 -2.96
N HIS A 44 -6.91 -0.30 -3.04
CA HIS A 44 -7.07 0.47 -4.28
C HIS A 44 -6.21 -0.07 -5.41
N GLN A 45 -4.99 -0.56 -5.13
CA GLN A 45 -4.19 -1.24 -6.15
C GLN A 45 -4.88 -2.51 -6.65
N VAL A 46 -5.50 -3.30 -5.76
CA VAL A 46 -6.28 -4.48 -6.16
C VAL A 46 -7.47 -4.08 -7.04
N GLN A 47 -8.26 -3.08 -6.65
CA GLN A 47 -9.39 -2.61 -7.45
C GLN A 47 -8.95 -2.06 -8.82
N PHE A 48 -7.81 -1.38 -8.87
CA PHE A 48 -7.23 -0.91 -10.12
C PHE A 48 -6.79 -2.08 -11.01
N ILE A 49 -6.19 -3.12 -10.44
CA ILE A 49 -5.80 -4.33 -11.14
C ILE A 49 -7.03 -5.09 -11.66
N GLU A 50 -8.11 -5.18 -10.86
CA GLU A 50 -9.39 -5.77 -11.28
C GLU A 50 -9.99 -5.02 -12.47
N LYS A 51 -9.95 -3.69 -12.44
CA LYS A 51 -10.38 -2.86 -13.57
C LYS A 51 -9.54 -3.12 -14.81
N GLN A 52 -8.20 -3.15 -14.68
CA GLN A 52 -7.32 -3.46 -15.80
C GLN A 52 -7.53 -4.89 -16.34
N ALA A 53 -7.82 -5.85 -15.48
CA ALA A 53 -8.16 -7.22 -15.86
C ALA A 53 -9.40 -7.23 -16.76
N ALA A 54 -10.47 -6.55 -16.32
CA ALA A 54 -11.70 -6.41 -17.09
C ALA A 54 -11.48 -5.72 -18.45
N GLU A 55 -10.67 -4.66 -18.49
CA GLU A 55 -10.42 -3.88 -19.71
C GLU A 55 -9.50 -4.60 -20.71
N SER A 56 -8.55 -5.40 -20.24
CA SER A 56 -7.55 -6.08 -21.07
C SER A 56 -7.90 -7.53 -21.44
N GLY A 57 -9.00 -8.07 -20.90
CA GLY A 57 -9.38 -9.48 -21.07
C GLY A 57 -8.45 -10.47 -20.36
N ARG A 58 -7.58 -9.97 -19.48
CA ARG A 58 -6.63 -10.76 -18.68
C ARG A 58 -7.20 -10.98 -17.29
N THR A 59 -6.75 -12.01 -16.62
CA THR A 59 -7.07 -12.25 -15.21
C THR A 59 -6.28 -11.32 -14.30
N VAL A 60 -6.84 -11.04 -13.11
CA VAL A 60 -6.15 -10.31 -12.02
C VAL A 60 -4.79 -10.93 -11.71
N GLN A 61 -4.71 -12.27 -11.72
CA GLN A 61 -3.48 -13.01 -11.46
C GLN A 61 -2.41 -12.76 -12.52
N GLU A 62 -2.76 -12.67 -13.80
CA GLU A 62 -1.81 -12.38 -14.87
C GLU A 62 -1.24 -10.96 -14.77
N ILE A 63 -2.06 -9.99 -14.36
CA ILE A 63 -1.62 -8.61 -14.16
C ILE A 63 -0.74 -8.49 -12.92
N LEU A 64 -1.15 -9.08 -11.79
CA LEU A 64 -0.35 -9.15 -10.57
C LEU A 64 1.02 -9.79 -10.83
N ASN A 65 1.05 -10.95 -11.51
CA ASN A 65 2.28 -11.66 -11.79
C ASN A 65 3.25 -10.81 -12.64
N GLN A 66 2.73 -10.10 -13.65
CA GLN A 66 3.55 -9.19 -14.44
C GLN A 66 4.14 -8.05 -13.59
N ARG A 67 3.33 -7.42 -12.73
CA ARG A 67 3.81 -6.36 -11.83
C ARG A 67 4.84 -6.86 -10.83
N PHE A 68 4.66 -8.08 -10.33
CA PHE A 68 5.65 -8.74 -9.46
C PHE A 68 6.97 -8.99 -10.18
N VAL A 69 6.95 -9.46 -11.42
CA VAL A 69 8.18 -9.63 -12.23
C VAL A 69 8.90 -8.29 -12.41
N GLU A 70 8.19 -7.22 -12.78
CA GLU A 70 8.76 -5.87 -12.95
C GLU A 70 9.43 -5.36 -11.65
N LEU A 71 8.77 -5.55 -10.50
CA LEU A 71 9.29 -5.16 -9.18
C LEU A 71 10.52 -5.99 -8.78
N LEU A 72 10.45 -7.32 -8.97
CA LEU A 72 11.56 -8.21 -8.65
C LEU A 72 12.78 -7.91 -9.53
N GLU A 73 12.58 -7.65 -10.82
CA GLU A 73 13.66 -7.22 -11.72
C GLU A 73 14.31 -5.90 -11.26
N PHE A 74 13.50 -4.93 -10.81
CA PHE A 74 14.04 -3.68 -10.26
C PHE A 74 14.88 -3.93 -9.00
N MET A 75 14.40 -4.79 -8.10
CA MET A 75 15.10 -5.13 -6.86
C MET A 75 16.39 -5.92 -7.10
N LEU A 76 16.42 -6.81 -8.09
CA LEU A 76 17.59 -7.63 -8.44
C LEU A 76 18.66 -6.85 -9.24
N LYS A 77 18.29 -5.73 -9.86
CA LYS A 77 19.21 -4.82 -10.55
C LYS A 77 19.87 -3.81 -9.60
N ARG A 78 19.51 -3.81 -8.32
CA ARG A 78 20.12 -3.02 -7.26
C ARG A 78 21.33 -3.74 -6.67
#